data_AF-A0A4Q4XNN8-F1
#
_entry.id   AF-A0A4Q4XNN8-F1
#
_cell.length_a   1.000
_cell.length_b   1.000
_cell.length_c   1.000
_cell.angle_alpha   90.00
_cell.angle_beta   90.00
_cell.angle_gamma   90.00
#
_symmetry.space_group_name_H-M   'P 1'
#
loop_
_entity.id
_entity.type
_entity.pdbx_description
1 polymer ?
#
loop_
_entity_poly.entity_id
_entity_poly.type
_entity_poly.pdbx_seq_one_letter_code
_entity_poly.pdbx_strand_id
1 'polypeptide(L)'
;MHSLYHAVQAVTINDDPRFTTDKPKDKSSQQVQAILEEIEQLFGTLQKASKRYAIGAKQEDLELFQIQDIQPVARKLHNRLDVIVSQRQKRTGFFKKAAWALYNGKNFNKLVEQMTGFVDDLKKLFPVEGARRILVKMEIEEINEDEPSLRALQSAAAGTDSVLSRVVAEKLETYGGQNYAKNIQSEAKARVRVGNEWTEAALSRSVGLAGPTRNGADSVAAKGSSAIHIGDSYGGSGVFGG
;
A
#
# COMPACT_ATOMS: atom_id res chain seq x y z
N MET A 1 6.47 1.86 -10.07
CA MET A 1 5.92 0.81 -10.97
C MET A 1 4.46 0.49 -10.63
N HIS A 2 4.15 0.13 -9.39
CA HIS A 2 2.75 -0.11 -8.94
C HIS A 2 1.82 1.11 -9.15
N SER A 3 2.28 2.32 -8.86
CA SER A 3 1.52 3.56 -9.08
C SER A 3 1.23 3.89 -10.55
N LEU A 4 2.20 3.62 -11.44
CA LEU A 4 2.04 3.78 -12.89
C LEU A 4 0.95 2.84 -13.39
N TYR A 5 0.92 1.64 -12.85
CA TYR A 5 -0.04 0.62 -13.22
C TYR A 5 -1.47 0.99 -12.80
N HIS A 6 -1.68 1.56 -11.61
CA HIS A 6 -2.98 2.11 -11.22
C HIS A 6 -3.43 3.27 -12.09
N ALA A 7 -2.52 4.15 -12.49
CA ALA A 7 -2.86 5.22 -13.43
C ALA A 7 -3.31 4.65 -14.78
N VAL A 8 -2.58 3.68 -15.35
CA VAL A 8 -2.92 3.02 -16.62
C VAL A 8 -4.25 2.26 -16.57
N GLN A 9 -4.49 1.50 -15.50
CA GLN A 9 -5.71 0.70 -15.38
C GLN A 9 -6.95 1.56 -15.09
N ALA A 10 -6.81 2.63 -14.31
CA ALA A 10 -7.92 3.54 -14.07
C ALA A 10 -8.31 4.35 -15.31
N VAL A 11 -7.41 4.48 -16.29
CA VAL A 11 -7.67 5.10 -17.60
C VAL A 11 -8.25 4.10 -18.61
N THR A 12 -8.46 2.83 -18.22
CA THR A 12 -8.98 1.77 -19.11
C THR A 12 -8.22 1.67 -20.44
N ILE A 13 -6.90 1.90 -20.43
CA ILE A 13 -6.07 2.00 -21.65
C ILE A 13 -6.19 0.76 -22.55
N ASN A 14 -6.43 -0.41 -21.97
CA ASN A 14 -6.61 -1.66 -22.73
C ASN A 14 -7.98 -1.79 -23.42
N ASP A 15 -8.99 -1.06 -22.95
CA ASP A 15 -10.38 -1.18 -23.43
C ASP A 15 -10.81 0.06 -24.22
N ASP A 16 -10.03 1.15 -24.19
CA ASP A 16 -10.35 2.41 -24.86
C ASP A 16 -9.68 2.48 -26.26
N PRO A 17 -10.49 2.51 -27.34
CA PRO A 17 -9.98 2.46 -28.72
C PRO A 17 -9.14 3.70 -29.11
N ARG A 18 -9.13 4.75 -28.30
CA ARG A 18 -8.26 5.93 -28.52
C ARG A 18 -6.78 5.59 -28.35
N PHE A 19 -6.46 4.57 -27.55
CA PHE A 19 -5.08 4.13 -27.32
C PHE A 19 -4.65 2.94 -28.18
N THR A 20 -5.51 2.46 -29.08
CA THR A 20 -5.19 1.38 -30.03
C THR A 20 -4.75 1.90 -31.40
N THR A 21 -4.73 3.23 -31.61
CA THR A 21 -4.34 3.85 -32.88
C THR A 21 -2.95 4.47 -32.80
N ASP A 22 -2.09 4.19 -33.79
CA ASP A 22 -0.72 4.71 -33.87
C ASP A 22 -0.62 6.24 -33.96
N LYS A 23 -1.74 6.92 -34.27
CA LYS A 23 -1.83 8.38 -34.41
C LYS A 23 -3.12 8.90 -33.75
N PRO A 24 -3.12 9.07 -32.42
CA PRO A 24 -4.26 9.64 -31.71
C PRO A 24 -4.53 11.06 -32.19
N LYS A 25 -5.82 11.38 -32.35
CA LYS A 25 -6.27 12.70 -32.82
C LYS A 25 -6.56 13.68 -31.70
N ASP A 26 -6.91 13.18 -30.51
CA ASP A 26 -7.19 14.03 -29.36
C ASP A 26 -5.92 14.35 -28.58
N LYS A 27 -5.89 15.56 -28.01
CA LYS A 27 -4.72 16.10 -27.31
C LYS A 27 -4.30 15.23 -26.12
N SER A 28 -5.27 14.70 -25.36
CA SER A 28 -4.99 13.88 -24.19
C SER A 28 -4.29 12.58 -24.57
N SER A 29 -4.78 11.89 -25.60
CA SER A 29 -4.17 10.65 -26.09
C SER A 29 -2.78 10.88 -26.71
N GLN A 30 -2.56 12.01 -27.39
CA GLN A 30 -1.22 12.42 -27.86
C GLN A 30 -0.25 12.65 -26.69
N GLN A 31 -0.71 13.29 -25.62
CA GLN A 31 0.10 13.50 -24.42
C GLN A 31 0.41 12.17 -23.70
N VAL A 32 -0.55 11.24 -23.63
CA VAL A 32 -0.30 9.89 -23.12
C VAL A 32 0.77 9.18 -23.94
N GLN A 33 0.65 9.21 -25.27
CA GLN A 33 1.64 8.60 -26.16
C GLN A 33 3.04 9.18 -25.92
N ALA A 34 3.17 10.51 -25.85
CA ALA A 34 4.44 11.17 -25.58
C ALA A 34 5.06 10.71 -24.24
N ILE A 35 4.26 10.61 -23.18
CA ILE A 35 4.73 10.12 -21.87
C ILE A 35 5.20 8.66 -21.95
N LEU A 36 4.48 7.81 -22.69
CA LEU A 36 4.89 6.41 -22.88
C LEU A 36 6.19 6.29 -23.68
N GLU A 37 6.38 7.12 -24.70
CA GLU A 37 7.64 7.21 -25.47
C GLU A 37 8.80 7.70 -24.58
N GLU A 38 8.58 8.68 -23.72
CA GLU A 38 9.57 9.15 -22.75
C GLU A 38 9.96 8.06 -21.73
N ILE A 39 9.00 7.25 -21.27
CA ILE A 39 9.27 6.08 -20.43
C ILE A 39 10.18 5.10 -21.19
N GLU A 40 9.88 4.77 -22.45
CA GLU A 40 10.73 3.88 -23.25
C GLU A 40 12.15 4.42 -23.40
N GLN A 41 12.30 5.73 -23.69
CA GLN A 41 13.59 6.40 -23.79
C GLN A 41 14.38 6.37 -22.47
N LEU A 42 13.70 6.53 -21.33
CA LEU A 42 14.32 6.41 -20.01
C LEU A 42 14.92 5.01 -19.81
N PHE A 43 14.12 3.96 -20.07
CA PHE A 43 14.59 2.57 -20.00
C PHE A 43 15.78 2.32 -20.93
N GLY A 44 15.71 2.79 -22.19
CA GLY A 44 16.81 2.65 -23.15
C GLY A 44 18.09 3.36 -22.69
N THR A 45 17.97 4.55 -22.08
CA THR A 45 19.11 5.31 -21.55
C THR A 45 19.77 4.57 -20.38
N LEU A 46 18.97 4.03 -19.45
CA LEU A 46 19.47 3.29 -18.30
C LEU A 46 20.10 1.96 -18.71
N GLN A 47 19.52 1.25 -19.69
CA GLN A 47 20.11 0.04 -20.24
C GLN A 47 21.45 0.31 -20.92
N LYS A 48 21.59 1.41 -21.67
CA LYS A 48 22.88 1.83 -22.24
C LYS A 48 23.91 2.13 -21.14
N ALA A 49 23.49 2.78 -20.05
CA ALA A 49 24.36 3.03 -18.91
C ALA A 49 24.82 1.74 -18.22
N SER A 50 23.92 0.77 -18.05
CA SER A 50 24.23 -0.57 -17.54
C SER A 50 25.27 -1.29 -18.39
N LYS A 51 25.08 -1.33 -19.71
CA LYS A 51 26.05 -1.92 -20.66
C LYS A 51 27.41 -1.24 -20.59
N ARG A 52 27.46 0.10 -20.52
CA ARG A 52 28.73 0.84 -20.40
C ARG A 52 29.48 0.51 -19.11
N TYR A 53 28.77 0.36 -18.00
CA TYR A 53 29.37 -0.04 -16.73
C TYR A 53 30.00 -1.43 -16.83
N ALA A 54 29.27 -2.39 -17.41
CA ALA A 54 29.72 -3.77 -17.51
C ALA A 54 30.98 -3.98 -18.36
N ILE A 55 31.34 -3.05 -19.27
CA ILE A 55 32.54 -3.15 -20.10
C ILE A 55 33.84 -3.10 -19.28
N GLY A 56 33.86 -2.30 -18.20
CA GLY A 56 35.06 -2.06 -17.39
C GLY A 56 34.98 -2.55 -15.96
N ALA A 57 33.85 -3.14 -15.56
CA ALA A 57 33.62 -3.64 -14.21
C ALA A 57 34.31 -4.99 -13.99
N LYS A 58 34.77 -5.24 -12.76
CA LYS A 58 35.25 -6.57 -12.38
C LYS A 58 34.07 -7.52 -12.16
N GLN A 59 34.32 -8.82 -12.16
CA GLN A 59 33.28 -9.82 -11.95
C GLN A 59 32.55 -9.66 -10.61
N GLU A 60 33.28 -9.28 -9.56
CA GLU A 60 32.76 -8.97 -8.21
C GLU A 60 31.81 -7.76 -8.22
N ASP A 61 32.06 -6.75 -9.06
CA ASP A 61 31.22 -5.55 -9.19
C ASP A 61 29.93 -5.81 -10.01
N LEU A 62 29.82 -6.98 -10.62
CA LEU A 62 28.67 -7.40 -11.44
C LEU A 62 27.69 -8.30 -10.67
N GLU A 63 28.01 -8.64 -9.42
CA GLU A 63 27.13 -9.42 -8.57
C GLU A 63 25.80 -8.69 -8.34
N LEU A 64 24.71 -9.43 -8.50
CA LEU A 64 23.35 -8.90 -8.40
C LEU A 64 22.69 -9.42 -7.14
N PHE A 65 22.01 -8.52 -6.44
CA PHE A 65 21.10 -8.90 -5.37
C PHE A 65 20.00 -9.81 -5.91
N GLN A 66 19.83 -10.95 -5.27
CA GLN A 66 18.71 -11.84 -5.49
C GLN A 66 17.57 -11.50 -4.53
N ILE A 67 16.35 -11.92 -4.89
CA ILE A 67 15.18 -11.80 -4.00
C ILE A 67 15.43 -12.49 -2.65
N GLN A 68 16.30 -13.50 -2.64
CA GLN A 68 16.70 -14.24 -1.45
C GLN A 68 17.58 -13.43 -0.49
N ASP A 69 18.17 -12.34 -0.94
CA ASP A 69 19.01 -11.45 -0.13
C ASP A 69 18.18 -10.35 0.56
N ILE A 70 16.90 -10.22 0.18
CA ILE A 70 15.98 -9.22 0.72
C ILE A 70 15.42 -9.72 2.07
N GLN A 71 15.31 -8.81 3.04
CA GLN A 71 14.65 -9.03 4.33
C GLN A 71 13.27 -9.70 4.17
N PRO A 72 12.88 -10.67 5.04
CA PRO A 72 11.67 -11.47 4.84
C PRO A 72 10.39 -10.65 4.63
N VAL A 73 10.21 -9.55 5.37
CA VAL A 73 9.06 -8.64 5.23
C VAL A 73 9.04 -7.98 3.85
N ALA A 74 10.17 -7.44 3.41
CA ALA A 74 10.28 -6.79 2.09
C ALA A 74 10.14 -7.82 0.94
N ARG A 75 10.62 -9.05 1.13
CA ARG A 75 10.42 -10.15 0.17
C ARG A 75 8.95 -10.54 0.02
N LYS A 76 8.24 -10.65 1.14
CA LYS A 76 6.80 -10.92 1.17
C LYS A 76 6.05 -9.84 0.38
N LEU A 77 6.36 -8.57 0.62
CA LEU A 77 5.78 -7.44 -0.12
C LEU A 77 6.14 -7.47 -1.61
N HIS A 78 7.39 -7.77 -1.96
CA HIS A 78 7.84 -7.86 -3.36
C HIS A 78 7.05 -8.91 -4.14
N ASN A 79 6.95 -10.14 -3.60
CA ASN A 79 6.19 -11.22 -4.22
C ASN A 79 4.71 -10.87 -4.38
N ARG A 80 4.14 -10.13 -3.42
CA ARG A 80 2.73 -9.71 -3.45
C ARG A 80 2.47 -8.69 -4.55
N LEU A 81 3.32 -7.67 -4.66
CA LEU A 81 3.26 -6.70 -5.75
C LEU A 81 3.42 -7.39 -7.12
N ASP A 82 4.31 -8.38 -7.21
CA ASP A 82 4.51 -9.15 -8.44
C ASP A 82 3.27 -9.94 -8.85
N VAL A 83 2.56 -10.55 -7.91
CA VAL A 83 1.27 -11.25 -8.17
C VAL A 83 0.22 -10.28 -8.70
N ILE A 84 0.03 -9.13 -8.06
CA ILE A 84 -0.95 -8.11 -8.48
C ILE A 84 -0.66 -7.66 -9.91
N VAL A 85 0.60 -7.34 -10.20
CA VAL A 85 1.02 -6.90 -11.53
C VAL A 85 0.83 -8.02 -12.56
N SER A 86 1.27 -9.24 -12.24
CA SER A 86 1.23 -10.39 -13.14
C SER A 86 -0.20 -10.82 -13.49
N GLN A 87 -1.11 -10.90 -12.52
CA GLN A 87 -2.51 -11.27 -12.77
C GLN A 87 -3.16 -10.36 -13.80
N ARG A 88 -2.78 -9.07 -13.81
CA ARG A 88 -3.42 -8.08 -14.66
C ARG A 88 -2.69 -7.87 -15.99
N GLN A 89 -1.38 -8.14 -16.06
CA GLN A 89 -0.63 -8.19 -17.32
C GLN A 89 -0.95 -9.43 -18.17
N LYS A 90 -1.55 -10.49 -17.62
CA LYS A 90 -2.00 -11.68 -18.39
C LYS A 90 -2.97 -11.36 -19.55
N ARG A 91 -3.50 -10.12 -19.62
CA ARG A 91 -4.33 -9.62 -20.73
C ARG A 91 -3.53 -9.02 -21.89
N THR A 92 -2.21 -8.87 -21.76
CA THR A 92 -1.32 -8.28 -22.78
C THR A 92 -0.27 -9.30 -23.23
N GLY A 93 -0.09 -9.50 -24.54
CA GLY A 93 0.87 -10.45 -25.08
C GLY A 93 2.31 -10.10 -24.68
N PHE A 94 3.03 -11.04 -24.07
CA PHE A 94 4.42 -10.83 -23.63
C PHE A 94 5.42 -11.20 -24.72
N PHE A 95 6.20 -10.22 -25.19
CA PHE A 95 7.50 -10.50 -25.80
C PHE A 95 8.55 -10.70 -24.70
N LYS A 96 9.47 -11.65 -24.89
CA LYS A 96 10.61 -11.86 -23.97
C LYS A 96 11.46 -10.59 -23.93
N LYS A 97 11.50 -9.92 -22.78
CA LYS A 97 12.37 -8.76 -22.54
C LYS A 97 13.74 -9.24 -22.07
N ALA A 98 14.81 -8.62 -22.57
CA ALA A 98 16.16 -8.91 -22.10
C ALA A 98 16.36 -8.35 -20.68
N ALA A 99 16.87 -9.17 -19.76
CA ALA A 99 17.23 -8.73 -18.43
C ALA A 99 18.46 -7.80 -18.47
N TRP A 100 18.47 -6.79 -17.62
CA TRP A 100 19.57 -5.85 -17.44
C TRP A 100 19.55 -5.32 -15.99
N ALA A 101 20.68 -4.82 -15.51
CA ALA A 101 20.85 -4.43 -14.10
C ALA A 101 21.14 -2.93 -13.91
N LEU A 102 20.76 -2.40 -12.74
CA LEU A 102 21.10 -1.06 -12.29
C LEU A 102 22.25 -1.13 -11.28
N TYR A 103 23.48 -0.89 -11.74
CA TYR A 103 24.68 -1.02 -10.92
C TYR A 103 24.97 0.17 -9.98
N ASN A 104 24.23 1.28 -10.10
CA ASN A 104 24.46 2.43 -9.23
C ASN A 104 23.16 3.07 -8.73
N GLY A 105 23.22 3.56 -7.48
CA GLY A 105 22.07 4.20 -6.82
C GLY A 105 21.58 5.46 -7.52
N LYS A 106 22.47 6.20 -8.21
CA LYS A 106 22.09 7.40 -8.98
C LYS A 106 21.12 7.08 -10.12
N ASN A 107 21.38 6.00 -10.85
CA ASN A 107 20.51 5.52 -11.93
C ASN A 107 19.19 4.97 -11.39
N PHE A 108 19.22 4.30 -10.24
CA PHE A 108 18.01 3.85 -9.56
C PHE A 108 17.14 5.04 -9.11
N ASN A 109 17.73 6.03 -8.43
CA ASN A 109 17.01 7.22 -7.98
C ASN A 109 16.42 8.00 -9.17
N LYS A 110 17.19 8.16 -10.24
CA LYS A 110 16.71 8.77 -11.49
C LYS A 110 15.50 8.01 -12.06
N LEU A 111 15.54 6.68 -12.08
CA LEU A 111 14.41 5.86 -12.53
C LEU A 111 13.17 6.12 -11.67
N VAL A 112 13.31 6.08 -10.34
CA VAL A 112 12.19 6.29 -9.41
C VAL A 112 11.60 7.69 -9.56
N GLU A 113 12.45 8.72 -9.59
CA GLU A 113 12.03 10.13 -9.71
C GLU A 113 11.30 10.40 -11.02
N GLN A 114 11.89 10.04 -12.16
CA GLN A 114 11.26 10.30 -13.46
C GLN A 114 9.98 9.47 -13.65
N MET A 115 9.98 8.20 -13.22
CA MET A 115 8.76 7.39 -13.27
C MET A 115 7.65 8.00 -12.43
N THR A 116 7.95 8.49 -11.23
CA THR A 116 6.96 9.16 -10.37
C THR A 116 6.38 10.38 -11.08
N GLY A 117 7.23 11.23 -11.68
CA GLY A 117 6.80 12.37 -12.50
C GLY A 117 5.88 11.98 -13.65
N PHE A 118 6.21 10.92 -14.40
CA PHE A 118 5.35 10.43 -15.48
C PHE A 118 3.99 9.95 -14.98
N VAL A 119 3.92 9.26 -13.83
CA VAL A 119 2.62 8.89 -13.25
C VAL A 119 1.83 10.14 -12.88
N ASP A 120 2.46 11.15 -12.28
CA ASP A 120 1.79 12.39 -11.91
C ASP A 120 1.27 13.15 -13.13
N ASP A 121 2.00 13.16 -14.23
CA ASP A 121 1.54 13.76 -15.48
C ASP A 121 0.38 12.97 -16.10
N LEU A 122 0.42 11.64 -16.07
CA LEU A 122 -0.71 10.80 -16.49
C LEU A 122 -1.96 11.05 -15.62
N LYS A 123 -1.80 11.26 -14.30
CA LYS A 123 -2.93 11.63 -13.42
C LYS A 123 -3.54 12.97 -13.77
N LYS A 124 -2.76 13.96 -14.23
CA LYS A 124 -3.30 15.26 -14.65
C LYS A 124 -4.16 15.14 -15.92
N LEU A 125 -3.90 14.15 -16.75
CA LEU A 125 -4.63 13.93 -18.01
C LEU A 125 -5.98 13.24 -17.80
N PHE A 126 -6.17 12.50 -16.69
CA PHE A 126 -7.42 11.79 -16.41
C PHE A 126 -7.82 11.91 -14.93
N PRO A 127 -9.04 12.34 -14.61
CA PRO A 127 -9.51 12.42 -13.23
C PRO A 127 -9.82 11.02 -12.68
N VAL A 128 -8.79 10.29 -12.25
CA VAL A 128 -8.89 8.86 -11.85
C VAL A 128 -8.76 8.60 -10.35
N GLU A 129 -8.66 9.64 -9.52
CA GLU A 129 -8.33 9.50 -8.09
C GLU A 129 -9.33 8.65 -7.29
N GLY A 130 -10.63 8.73 -7.60
CA GLY A 130 -11.66 7.91 -6.94
C GLY A 130 -11.52 6.42 -7.26
N ALA A 131 -11.34 6.08 -8.54
CA ALA A 131 -11.16 4.70 -9.00
C ALA A 131 -9.84 4.10 -8.47
N ARG A 132 -8.75 4.89 -8.45
CA ARG A 132 -7.45 4.45 -7.91
C ARG A 132 -7.53 4.11 -6.43
N ARG A 133 -8.19 4.94 -5.60
CA ARG A 133 -8.35 4.64 -4.18
C ARG A 133 -9.11 3.33 -3.94
N ILE A 134 -10.16 3.06 -4.72
CA ILE A 134 -10.93 1.80 -4.63
C ILE A 134 -10.03 0.60 -4.99
N LEU A 135 -9.27 0.68 -6.08
CA LEU A 135 -8.34 -0.38 -6.50
C LEU A 135 -7.27 -0.66 -5.44
N VAL A 136 -6.64 0.39 -4.89
CA VAL A 136 -5.65 0.28 -3.80
C VAL A 136 -6.26 -0.38 -2.56
N LYS A 137 -7.49 0.00 -2.19
CA LYS A 137 -8.18 -0.55 -1.02
C LYS A 137 -8.49 -2.04 -1.20
N MET A 138 -9.01 -2.43 -2.36
CA MET A 138 -9.26 -3.84 -2.67
C MET A 138 -7.98 -4.67 -2.62
N GLU A 139 -6.87 -4.16 -3.16
CA GLU A 139 -5.57 -4.83 -3.12
C GLU A 139 -5.07 -5.05 -1.68
N ILE A 140 -5.20 -4.05 -0.81
CA ILE A 140 -4.79 -4.17 0.60
C ILE A 140 -5.71 -5.12 1.38
N GLU A 141 -7.01 -5.12 1.09
CA GLU A 141 -7.99 -5.98 1.75
C GLU A 141 -7.83 -7.46 1.36
N GLU A 142 -7.59 -7.74 0.08
CA GLU A 142 -7.43 -9.11 -0.44
C GLU A 142 -6.19 -9.81 0.13
N ILE A 143 -5.16 -9.04 0.48
CA ILE A 143 -3.82 -9.56 0.79
C ILE A 143 -3.61 -9.79 2.31
N ASN A 144 -4.52 -9.29 3.15
CA ASN A 144 -4.54 -9.44 4.61
C ASN A 144 -3.13 -9.36 5.24
N GLU A 145 -2.50 -8.20 5.10
CA GLU A 145 -1.14 -7.90 5.58
C GLU A 145 -1.10 -7.74 7.11
N ASP A 146 -0.06 -8.28 7.75
CA ASP A 146 0.26 -7.98 9.16
C ASP A 146 0.80 -6.55 9.35
N GLU A 147 0.72 -6.04 10.58
CA GLU A 147 1.13 -4.67 10.90
C GLU A 147 2.59 -4.34 10.49
N PRO A 148 3.62 -5.17 10.76
CA PRO A 148 4.97 -4.92 10.26
C PRO A 148 5.05 -4.78 8.74
N SER A 149 4.34 -5.62 8.00
CA SER A 149 4.29 -5.57 6.53
C SER A 149 3.59 -4.29 6.03
N LEU A 150 2.50 -3.86 6.68
CA LEU A 150 1.84 -2.60 6.38
C LEU A 150 2.74 -1.39 6.67
N ARG A 151 3.49 -1.38 7.78
CA ARG A 151 4.43 -0.28 8.10
C ARG A 151 5.58 -0.19 7.08
N ALA A 152 6.12 -1.33 6.66
CA ALA A 152 7.14 -1.38 5.62
C ALA A 152 6.58 -0.87 4.27
N LEU A 153 5.34 -1.24 3.93
CA LEU A 153 4.67 -0.78 2.72
C LEU A 153 4.38 0.73 2.76
N GLN A 154 3.89 1.26 3.89
CA GLN A 154 3.66 2.70 4.08
C GLN A 154 4.96 3.50 3.87
N SER A 155 6.06 3.01 4.45
CA SER A 155 7.38 3.64 4.37
C SER A 155 7.92 3.62 2.94
N ALA A 156 7.76 2.51 2.22
CA ALA A 156 8.18 2.39 0.82
C ALA A 156 7.33 3.27 -0.12
N ALA A 157 6.05 3.45 0.18
CA ALA A 157 5.13 4.29 -0.58
C ALA A 157 5.31 5.79 -0.29
N ALA A 158 5.95 6.16 0.83
CA ALA A 158 6.16 7.55 1.21
C ALA A 158 6.97 8.29 0.13
N GLY A 159 6.46 9.42 -0.34
CA GLY A 159 7.10 10.24 -1.38
C GLY A 159 7.01 9.69 -2.81
N THR A 160 6.44 8.49 -3.02
CA THR A 160 6.30 7.88 -4.36
C THR A 160 4.84 7.58 -4.71
N ASP A 161 4.04 7.11 -3.76
CA ASP A 161 2.61 6.83 -3.93
C ASP A 161 1.80 7.28 -2.71
N SER A 162 1.31 8.52 -2.78
CA SER A 162 0.51 9.12 -1.71
C SER A 162 -0.84 8.41 -1.49
N VAL A 163 -1.43 7.81 -2.52
CA VAL A 163 -2.71 7.10 -2.39
C VAL A 163 -2.48 5.79 -1.64
N LEU A 164 -1.48 5.01 -2.05
CA LEU A 164 -1.09 3.78 -1.36
C LEU A 164 -0.70 4.07 0.09
N SER A 165 0.17 5.04 0.33
CA SER A 165 0.62 5.42 1.67
C SER A 165 -0.56 5.79 2.58
N ARG A 166 -1.54 6.56 2.07
CA ARG A 166 -2.74 6.94 2.82
C ARG A 166 -3.66 5.75 3.12
N VAL A 167 -3.94 4.89 2.15
CA VAL A 167 -4.83 3.73 2.38
C VAL A 167 -4.18 2.74 3.35
N VAL A 168 -2.86 2.56 3.29
CA VAL A 168 -2.13 1.76 4.27
C VAL A 168 -2.18 2.40 5.66
N ALA A 169 -2.08 3.74 5.76
CA ALA A 169 -2.25 4.44 7.03
C ALA A 169 -3.64 4.20 7.63
N GLU A 170 -4.70 4.36 6.82
CA GLU A 170 -6.08 4.07 7.22
C GLU A 170 -6.23 2.62 7.72
N LYS A 171 -5.56 1.66 7.06
CA LYS A 171 -5.56 0.25 7.50
C LYS A 171 -4.78 0.05 8.80
N LEU A 172 -3.66 0.74 8.99
CA LEU A 172 -2.87 0.68 10.24
C LEU A 172 -3.66 1.24 11.44
N GLU A 173 -4.52 2.24 11.23
CA GLU A 173 -5.42 2.72 12.29
C GLU A 173 -6.38 1.60 12.77
N THR A 174 -6.77 0.69 11.88
CA THR A 174 -7.58 -0.49 12.28
C THR A 174 -6.79 -1.52 13.09
N TYR A 175 -5.46 -1.53 12.99
CA TYR A 175 -4.58 -2.31 13.88
C TYR A 175 -4.40 -1.66 15.25
N GLY A 176 -4.40 -0.32 15.27
CA GLY A 176 -4.18 0.44 16.50
C GLY A 176 -5.32 0.32 17.51
N GLY A 177 -6.57 0.13 17.09
CA GLY A 177 -7.74 0.02 17.97
C GLY A 177 -8.15 -1.43 18.21
N GLN A 178 -7.48 -2.13 19.13
CA GLN A 178 -7.79 -3.53 19.43
C GLN A 178 -8.14 -3.74 20.90
N ASN A 179 -9.36 -4.20 21.14
CA ASN A 179 -9.81 -4.67 22.45
C ASN A 179 -10.00 -6.18 22.37
N TYR A 180 -9.29 -6.95 23.19
CA TYR A 180 -9.37 -8.41 23.13
C TYR A 180 -9.36 -9.09 24.50
N ALA A 181 -10.01 -10.25 24.59
CA ALA A 181 -9.84 -11.18 25.69
C ALA A 181 -9.76 -12.60 25.11
N LYS A 182 -8.66 -13.33 25.35
CA LYS A 182 -8.50 -14.67 24.74
C LYS A 182 -9.36 -15.72 25.43
N ASN A 183 -9.45 -15.67 26.75
CA ASN A 183 -10.29 -16.56 27.56
C ASN A 183 -11.07 -15.76 28.59
N ILE A 184 -12.38 -16.00 28.67
CA ILE A 184 -13.24 -15.39 29.69
C ILE A 184 -13.96 -16.50 30.43
N GLN A 185 -13.75 -16.56 31.74
CA GLN A 185 -14.50 -17.39 32.68
C GLN A 185 -15.35 -16.45 33.54
N SER A 186 -16.67 -16.58 33.45
CA SER A 186 -17.61 -15.75 34.22
C SER A 186 -18.55 -16.63 35.01
N GLU A 187 -18.66 -16.37 36.32
CA GLU A 187 -19.52 -17.10 37.25
C GLU A 187 -20.56 -16.17 37.89
N ALA A 188 -21.72 -16.73 38.26
CA ALA A 188 -22.83 -16.03 38.93
C ALA A 188 -23.36 -14.82 38.14
N LYS A 189 -23.33 -13.61 38.73
CA LYS A 189 -23.85 -12.36 38.14
C LYS A 189 -22.75 -11.49 37.54
N ALA A 190 -21.55 -12.04 37.35
CA ALA A 190 -20.42 -11.29 36.83
C ALA A 190 -20.61 -10.90 35.37
N ARG A 191 -20.10 -9.71 35.00
CA ARG A 191 -20.22 -9.10 33.67
C ARG A 191 -18.84 -8.78 33.13
N VAL A 192 -18.56 -9.15 31.89
CA VAL A 192 -17.32 -8.79 31.21
C VAL A 192 -17.68 -8.13 29.89
N ARG A 193 -17.14 -6.94 29.63
CA ARG A 193 -17.31 -6.20 28.38
C ARG A 193 -15.95 -5.97 27.74
N VAL A 194 -15.83 -6.32 26.46
CA VAL A 194 -14.66 -6.06 25.63
C VAL A 194 -15.09 -5.12 24.51
N GLY A 195 -14.40 -3.98 24.37
CA GLY A 195 -14.76 -2.92 23.43
C GLY A 195 -14.72 -1.54 24.08
N ASN A 196 -14.68 -0.49 23.28
CA ASN A 196 -14.69 0.89 23.78
C ASN A 196 -16.12 1.29 24.20
N GLU A 197 -16.23 2.17 25.18
CA GLU A 197 -17.49 2.72 25.68
C GLU A 197 -17.56 4.24 25.47
N TRP A 198 -18.73 4.73 25.07
CA TRP A 198 -19.00 6.15 24.87
C TRP A 198 -20.26 6.53 25.63
N THR A 199 -20.17 7.57 26.46
CA THR A 199 -21.35 8.14 27.13
C THR A 199 -22.02 9.21 26.28
N GLU A 200 -23.28 9.54 26.57
CA GLU A 200 -24.00 10.61 25.84
C GLU A 200 -23.27 11.96 25.90
N ALA A 201 -22.59 12.24 27.03
CA ALA A 201 -21.72 13.40 27.17
C ALA A 201 -20.52 13.36 26.20
N ALA A 202 -19.97 12.18 25.93
CA ALA A 202 -18.90 11.96 24.94
C ALA A 202 -19.37 12.21 23.50
N LEU A 203 -20.62 11.87 23.20
CA LEU A 203 -21.22 12.04 21.87
C LEU A 203 -21.62 13.51 21.61
N SER A 204 -21.96 14.26 22.66
CA SER A 204 -22.37 15.66 22.58
C SER A 204 -21.21 16.67 22.42
N ARG A 205 -19.99 16.28 22.80
CA ARG A 205 -18.79 17.11 22.68
C ARG A 205 -17.94 16.52 21.56
N SER A 206 -17.32 17.37 20.73
CA SER A 206 -16.20 16.94 19.88
C SER A 206 -14.98 16.66 20.77
N VAL A 207 -15.04 15.60 21.56
CA VAL A 207 -13.94 15.15 22.40
C VAL A 207 -12.84 14.68 21.46
N GLY A 208 -11.67 15.31 21.53
CA GLY A 208 -10.50 14.82 20.82
C GLY A 208 -10.24 13.38 21.28
N LEU A 209 -10.42 12.43 20.37
CA LEU A 209 -10.08 11.04 20.64
C LEU A 209 -8.57 10.98 20.90
N ALA A 210 -8.18 10.43 22.05
CA ALA A 210 -6.81 9.94 22.20
C ALA A 210 -6.56 8.94 21.05
N GLY A 211 -5.34 8.92 20.52
CA GLY A 211 -4.98 8.03 19.42
C GLY A 211 -5.34 6.57 19.72
N PRO A 212 -5.34 5.71 18.69
CA PRO A 212 -5.79 4.34 18.83
C PRO A 212 -5.05 3.58 19.94
N THR A 213 -5.80 2.86 20.78
CA THR A 213 -5.30 2.11 21.95
C THR A 213 -5.47 0.60 21.77
N ARG A 214 -4.56 -0.15 22.43
CA ARG A 214 -4.65 -1.61 22.50
C ARG A 214 -4.90 -2.04 23.93
N ASN A 215 -6.11 -2.50 24.21
CA ASN A 215 -6.50 -3.04 25.51
C ASN A 215 -6.70 -4.55 25.42
N GLY A 216 -6.12 -5.32 26.32
CA GLY A 216 -6.19 -6.78 26.21
C GLY A 216 -5.94 -7.55 27.49
N ALA A 217 -6.54 -8.73 27.57
CA ALA A 217 -6.25 -9.72 28.61
C ALA A 217 -6.15 -11.13 28.01
N ASP A 218 -5.13 -11.89 28.41
CA ASP A 218 -4.98 -13.28 27.95
C ASP A 218 -5.96 -14.23 28.67
N SER A 219 -6.31 -13.93 29.92
CA SER A 219 -7.32 -14.67 30.67
C SER A 219 -8.05 -13.73 31.63
N VAL A 220 -9.37 -13.85 31.67
CA VAL A 220 -10.25 -13.08 32.56
C VAL A 220 -11.07 -14.08 33.38
N ALA A 221 -10.99 -13.98 34.70
CA ALA A 221 -11.85 -14.72 35.62
C ALA A 221 -12.71 -13.74 36.41
N ALA A 222 -14.02 -13.74 36.14
CA ALA A 222 -15.01 -12.87 36.78
C ALA A 222 -15.95 -13.73 37.64
N LYS A 223 -16.17 -13.34 38.90
CA LYS A 223 -17.00 -14.10 39.85
C LYS A 223 -17.95 -13.18 40.61
N GLY A 224 -18.98 -13.75 41.23
CA GLY A 224 -19.91 -13.02 42.10
C GLY A 224 -20.69 -11.96 41.32
N SER A 225 -20.51 -10.68 41.68
CA SER A 225 -21.14 -9.52 41.05
C SER A 225 -20.14 -8.58 40.36
N SER A 226 -18.95 -9.06 40.03
CA SER A 226 -17.90 -8.26 39.40
C SER A 226 -18.32 -7.77 38.01
N ALA A 227 -17.97 -6.54 37.65
CA ALA A 227 -17.98 -6.08 36.26
C ALA A 227 -16.55 -5.80 35.82
N ILE A 228 -16.18 -6.18 34.59
CA ILE A 228 -14.83 -6.03 34.03
C ILE A 228 -14.97 -5.39 32.65
N HIS A 229 -14.21 -4.32 32.41
CA HIS A 229 -14.13 -3.63 31.12
C HIS A 229 -12.74 -3.79 30.53
N ILE A 230 -12.66 -4.21 29.27
CA ILE A 230 -11.43 -4.24 28.49
C ILE A 230 -11.66 -3.36 27.25
N GLY A 231 -11.26 -2.10 27.38
CA GLY A 231 -11.40 -1.07 26.36
C GLY A 231 -11.34 0.31 26.98
N ASP A 232 -11.32 1.33 26.15
CA ASP A 232 -11.33 2.72 26.62
C ASP A 232 -12.75 3.17 26.97
N SER A 233 -12.86 4.08 27.93
CA SER A 233 -14.11 4.76 28.27
C SER A 233 -14.02 6.25 27.92
N TYR A 234 -14.94 6.74 27.09
CA TYR A 234 -15.00 8.12 26.61
C TYR A 234 -16.21 8.85 27.18
N GLY A 235 -15.99 10.09 27.63
CA GLY A 235 -17.01 10.99 28.21
C GLY A 235 -17.44 10.70 29.65
N GLY A 236 -17.00 9.58 30.24
CA GLY A 236 -17.29 9.13 31.62
C GLY A 236 -18.78 8.88 31.89
N SER A 237 -19.26 8.02 32.80
CA SER A 237 -18.69 6.92 33.61
C SER A 237 -18.95 5.55 32.93
N GLY A 238 -17.93 4.69 32.82
CA GLY A 238 -18.00 3.38 32.12
C GLY A 238 -18.29 2.16 33.01
N VAL A 239 -18.67 1.01 32.40
CA VAL A 239 -19.03 -0.40 32.82
C VAL A 239 -19.75 -0.62 34.15
N PHE A 240 -19.97 0.47 34.83
CA PHE A 240 -20.34 0.62 36.20
C PHE A 240 -21.23 1.86 36.35
N GLY A 241 -21.58 2.54 35.23
CA GLY A 241 -22.59 3.59 35.19
C GLY A 241 -23.98 2.94 35.20
N GLY A 242 -24.78 3.29 36.21
CA GLY A 242 -26.17 2.87 36.39
C GLY A 242 -27.14 3.53 35.42
#